data_AF-Q8EDT2-F1
#
_entry.id   AF-Q8EDT2-F1
#
_cell.length_a   1.000
_cell.length_b   1.000
_cell.length_c   1.000
_cell.angle_alpha   90.00
_cell.angle_beta   90.00
_cell.angle_gamma   90.00
#
_symmetry.space_group_name_H-M   'P 1'
#
loop_
_entity.id
_entity.type
_entity.pdbx_description
1 polymer ?
#
loop_
_entity_poly.entity_id
_entity_poly.type
_entity_poly.pdbx_seq_one_letter_code
_entity_poly.pdbx_strand_id
1 'polypeptide(L)' 'MQHDLKWLFTAPYSRGELEKEIKMAEAIIETEGTAYPDSSFEDGYIAALNFVLGNEQSSMREEFDALIAEGKLNGQTP' A
#
# COMPACT_ATOMS: atom_id res chain seq x y z
N MET A 1 18.60 -26.35 -11.97
CA MET A 1 17.89 -25.11 -12.32
C MET A 1 16.81 -24.94 -11.27
N GLN A 2 17.08 -24.19 -10.20
CA GLN A 2 16.05 -23.87 -9.20
C GLN A 2 15.10 -22.89 -9.88
N HIS A 3 13.86 -23.30 -10.09
CA HIS A 3 12.81 -22.37 -10.47
C HIS A 3 12.58 -21.46 -9.27
N ASP A 4 12.98 -20.19 -9.39
CA ASP A 4 12.47 -19.12 -8.56
C ASP A 4 10.95 -19.10 -8.75
N LEU A 5 10.24 -19.80 -7.88
CA LEU A 5 8.81 -19.61 -7.66
C LEU A 5 8.67 -18.23 -7.03
N LYS A 6 8.79 -17.20 -7.88
CA LYS A 6 8.37 -15.84 -7.59
C LYS A 6 6.95 -16.00 -7.05
N TRP A 7 6.75 -15.71 -5.77
CA TRP A 7 5.44 -15.80 -5.12
C TRP A 7 4.44 -15.09 -6.04
N LEU A 8 3.64 -15.88 -6.75
CA LEU A 8 2.56 -15.37 -7.56
C LEU A 8 1.60 -14.78 -6.54
N PHE A 9 1.63 -13.46 -6.39
CA PHE A 9 0.59 -12.72 -5.71
C PHE A 9 -0.70 -13.00 -6.49
N THR A 10 -1.44 -14.02 -6.07
CA THR A 10 -2.80 -14.25 -6.54
C THR A 10 -3.67 -13.27 -5.77
N ALA A 11 -3.78 -12.05 -6.27
CA ALA A 11 -4.85 -11.16 -5.82
C ALA A 11 -6.17 -11.83 -6.24
N PRO A 12 -7.13 -12.03 -5.32
CA PRO A 12 -8.45 -12.55 -5.67
C PRO A 12 -9.19 -11.58 -6.61
N TYR A 13 -8.79 -10.30 -6.59
CA TYR A 13 -9.28 -9.25 -7.47
C TYR A 13 -8.42 -9.13 -8.73
N SER A 14 -9.10 -9.01 -9.87
CA SER A 14 -8.50 -8.58 -11.12
C SER A 14 -8.01 -7.14 -11.03
N ARG A 15 -7.09 -6.75 -11.92
CA ARG A 15 -6.61 -5.36 -12.03
C ARG A 15 -7.77 -4.36 -12.12
N GLY A 16 -8.78 -4.66 -12.93
CA GLY A 16 -9.93 -3.76 -13.12
C GLY A 16 -10.85 -3.65 -11.90
N GLU A 17 -10.86 -4.65 -11.01
CA GLU A 17 -11.56 -4.56 -9.73
C GLU A 17 -10.78 -3.66 -8.76
N LEU A 18 -9.46 -3.82 -8.68
CA LEU A 18 -8.61 -2.95 -7.85
C LEU A 18 -8.67 -1.48 -8.30
N GLU A 19 -8.68 -1.21 -9.60
CA GLU A 19 -8.85 0.15 -10.14
C GLU A 19 -10.23 0.76 -9.81
N LYS A 20 -11.27 -0.07 -9.62
CA LYS A 20 -12.59 0.43 -9.17
C LYS A 20 -12.57 0.78 -7.69
N GLU A 21 -11.91 -0.03 -6.86
CA GLU A 21 -11.73 0.26 -5.43
C GLU A 21 -11.02 1.60 -5.22
N ILE A 22 -9.95 1.88 -6.01
CA ILE A 22 -9.28 3.19 -6.00
C ILE A 22 -10.26 4.33 -6.30
N LYS A 23 -11.07 4.21 -7.35
CA LYS A 23 -12.05 5.25 -7.73
C LYS A 23 -13.13 5.47 -6.66
N MET A 24 -13.54 4.41 -5.98
CA MET A 24 -14.49 4.54 -4.87
C MET A 24 -13.87 5.30 -3.70
N ALA A 25 -12.61 5.01 -3.36
CA ALA A 25 -11.88 5.75 -2.33
C ALA A 25 -11.66 7.22 -2.71
N GLU A 26 -11.25 7.52 -3.95
CA GLU A 26 -11.12 8.89 -4.47
C GLU A 26 -12.44 9.66 -4.38
N ALA A 27 -13.56 9.02 -4.72
CA ALA A 27 -14.88 9.64 -4.63
C ALA A 27 -15.31 9.93 -3.18
N ILE A 28 -14.94 9.06 -2.23
CA ILE A 28 -15.17 9.32 -0.80
C ILE A 28 -14.36 10.54 -0.35
N ILE A 29 -13.07 10.60 -0.70
CA ILE A 29 -12.20 11.76 -0.39
C ILE A 29 -12.80 13.05 -0.95
N GLU A 30 -13.23 13.05 -2.22
CA GLU A 30 -13.78 14.24 -2.88
C GLU A 30 -15.10 14.69 -2.22
N THR A 31 -15.93 13.75 -1.77
CA THR A 31 -17.28 14.04 -1.26
C THR A 31 -17.28 14.39 0.22
N GLU A 32 -16.57 13.63 1.03
CA GLU A 32 -16.64 13.68 2.50
C GLU A 32 -15.35 14.20 3.13
N GLY A 33 -14.30 14.41 2.33
CA GLY A 33 -12.93 14.45 2.82
C GLY A 33 -12.45 13.06 3.19
N THR A 34 -11.32 12.99 3.87
CA THR A 34 -10.76 11.73 4.38
C THR A 34 -11.49 11.32 5.66
N ALA A 35 -12.03 10.10 5.72
CA ALA A 35 -12.69 9.59 6.91
C ALA A 35 -11.66 8.95 7.87
N TYR A 36 -11.86 9.14 9.18
CA TYR A 36 -11.02 8.66 10.29
C TYR A 36 -9.76 9.49 10.63
N PRO A 37 -9.42 9.59 11.93
CA PRO A 37 -9.25 10.84 12.71
C PRO A 37 -8.10 11.74 12.25
N ASP A 38 -7.20 11.21 11.40
CA ASP A 38 -5.95 11.82 10.99
C ASP A 38 -5.90 12.07 9.47
N SER A 39 -7.00 11.84 8.74
CA SER A 39 -7.12 12.15 7.32
C SER A 39 -6.25 11.30 6.37
N SER A 40 -6.11 10.00 6.62
CA SER A 40 -5.15 9.17 5.88
C SER A 40 -5.64 7.76 5.50
N PHE A 41 -6.87 7.39 5.85
CA PHE A 41 -7.35 6.03 5.61
C PHE A 41 -7.49 5.74 4.11
N GLU A 42 -8.23 6.58 3.38
CA GLU A 42 -8.44 6.42 1.95
C GLU A 42 -7.13 6.55 1.17
N ASP A 43 -6.25 7.48 1.57
CA ASP A 43 -4.92 7.64 0.98
C ASP A 43 -4.06 6.39 1.16
N GLY A 44 -4.04 5.81 2.37
CA GLY A 44 -3.33 4.57 2.66
C GLY A 44 -3.92 3.37 1.90
N TYR A 45 -5.25 3.34 1.74
CA TYR A 45 -5.94 2.33 0.96
C TYR A 45 -5.56 2.41 -0.53
N ILE A 46 -5.58 3.61 -1.11
CA ILE A 46 -5.17 3.86 -2.50
C ILE A 46 -3.69 3.49 -2.71
N ALA A 47 -2.81 3.93 -1.82
CA ALA A 47 -1.37 3.62 -1.89
C ALA A 47 -1.09 2.11 -1.85
N ALA A 48 -1.80 1.36 -0.98
CA ALA A 48 -1.66 -0.09 -0.91
C ALA A 48 -2.10 -0.78 -2.21
N LEU A 49 -3.20 -0.33 -2.82
CA LEU A 49 -3.68 -0.87 -4.09
C LEU A 49 -2.75 -0.52 -5.26
N ASN A 50 -2.22 0.70 -5.30
CA ASN A 50 -1.23 1.11 -6.29
C ASN A 50 0.08 0.32 -6.18
N PHE A 51 0.51 -0.01 -4.95
CA PHE A 51 1.64 -0.92 -4.74
C PHE A 51 1.37 -2.32 -5.31
N VAL A 52 0.20 -2.90 -5.02
CA VAL A 52 -0.20 -4.22 -5.57
C VAL A 52 -0.26 -4.20 -7.11
N LEU A 53 -0.73 -3.10 -7.69
CA LEU A 53 -0.80 -2.90 -9.15
C LEU A 53 0.55 -2.60 -9.80
N GLY A 54 1.60 -2.34 -9.01
CA GLY A 54 2.92 -1.93 -9.48
C GLY A 54 2.95 -0.49 -10.04
N ASN A 55 1.95 0.33 -9.73
CA ASN A 55 1.91 1.74 -10.12
C ASN A 55 2.81 2.59 -9.22
N GLU A 56 2.96 2.22 -7.95
CA GLU A 56 3.74 2.94 -6.94
C GLU A 56 4.63 1.98 -6.14
N GLN A 57 5.68 2.52 -5.50
CA GLN A 57 6.50 1.78 -4.55
C GLN A 57 5.86 1.78 -3.15
N SER A 58 6.35 0.92 -2.27
CA SER A 58 5.86 0.86 -0.88
C SER A 58 6.25 2.13 -0.12
N SER A 59 5.26 2.93 0.28
CA SER A 59 5.44 4.09 1.16
C SER A 59 5.95 3.69 2.56
N MET A 60 5.56 2.49 3.02
CA MET A 60 5.99 1.96 4.32
C MET A 60 7.47 1.60 4.36
N ARG A 61 8.09 1.32 3.21
CA ARG A 61 9.51 0.92 3.16
C ARG A 61 10.42 2.06 3.59
N GLU A 62 10.18 3.26 3.07
CA GLU A 62 10.96 4.45 3.40
C GLU A 62 10.79 4.84 4.88
N GLU A 63 9.56 4.82 5.38
CA GLU A 63 9.27 5.09 6.79
C GLU A 63 9.92 4.06 7.72
N PHE A 64 9.87 2.78 7.36
CA PHE A 64 10.51 1.72 8.13
C PHE A 64 12.04 1.87 8.14
N ASP A 65 12.65 2.15 6.99
CA ASP A 65 14.09 2.35 6.89
C ASP A 65 14.54 3.59 7.70
N ALA A 66 13.72 4.65 7.75
CA ALA A 66 13.95 5.82 8.61
C ALA A 66 13.88 5.46 10.10
N LEU A 67 12.88 4.68 10.53
CA LEU A 67 12.77 4.21 11.92
C LEU A 67 13.97 3.33 12.34
N ILE A 68 14.51 2.53 11.42
CA ILE A 68 15.76 1.78 11.65
C ILE A 68 16.95 2.75 11.78
N ALA A 69 17.09 3.71 10.88
CA ALA A 69 18.20 4.68 10.91
C ALA A 69 18.19 5.53 12.19
N GLU A 70 17.01 5.84 12.73
CA GLU A 70 16.82 6.54 13.99
C GLU A 70 17.03 5.66 15.23
N GLY A 71 17.30 4.36 15.06
CA GLY A 71 17.49 3.42 16.16
C GLY A 71 16.23 3.15 16.98
N LYS A 72 15.05 3.51 16.45
CA LYS A 72 13.75 3.27 17.09
C LYS A 72 13.30 1.81 16.98
N LEU A 73 13.82 1.10 15.99
CA LEU A 73 13.60 -0.33 15.78
C LEU A 73 14.92 -1.09 15.97
N ASN A 74 15.27 -1.39 17.22
CA ASN A 74 16.45 -2.19 17.53
C ASN A 74 16.19 -3.67 17.23
N GLY A 75 16.84 -4.20 16.17
CA GLY A 75 17.03 -5.64 15.99
C GLY A 75 15.95 -6.41 15.21
N GLN A 76 15.00 -5.74 14.55
CA GLN A 76 14.07 -6.39 13.62
C GLN A 76 14.51 -6.10 12.19
N THR A 77 15.27 -7.03 11.60
CA THR A 77 15.48 -7.08 10.15
C THR A 77 14.24 -7.71 9.50
N PRO A 78 13.84 -7.27 8.28
CA PRO A 78 12.78 -7.93 7.52
C PRO A 78 13.07 -9.41 7.25
#